data_AF-A0A1R2CI30-F1
#
_entry.id   AF-A0A1R2CI30-F1
#
_cell.length_a   1.000
_cell.length_b   1.000
_cell.length_c   1.000
_cell.angle_alpha   90.00
_cell.angle_beta   90.00
_cell.angle_gamma   90.00
#
_symmetry.space_group_name_H-M   'P 1'
#
loop_
_entity.id
_entity.type
_entity.pdbx_description
1 polymer ?
#
loop_
_entity_poly.entity_id
_entity_poly.type
_entity_poly.pdbx_seq_one_letter_code
_entity_poly.pdbx_strand_id
1 'polypeptide(L)'
;MAKRDRPSSARVSTEVQKLIIHREYLRWNKRYEEFSGKYRINPLTMNAVSQKPTQVNPMKLGAIRYEPTVYRDPIEEAFSSEYIRKAIERDTMTPSDKYRGPQTSNQEIGWYTFASKRPTSAFFNSSKSMCKETVFAEEYLKTVGKSPFKVRSRN
;
A
#
# COMPACT_ATOMS: atom_id res chain seq x y z
N MET A 1 -42.58 -7.74 -31.02
CA MET A 1 -41.56 -7.49 -29.98
C MET A 1 -40.20 -7.28 -30.66
N ALA A 2 -39.75 -6.04 -30.80
CA ALA A 2 -38.47 -5.72 -31.43
C ALA A 2 -37.34 -5.73 -30.38
N LYS A 3 -36.28 -6.52 -30.63
CA LYS A 3 -35.07 -6.56 -29.80
C LYS A 3 -34.32 -5.24 -29.98
N ARG A 4 -34.06 -4.51 -28.89
CA ARG A 4 -33.18 -3.35 -28.88
C ARG A 4 -31.74 -3.82 -28.75
N ASP A 5 -30.95 -3.65 -29.80
CA ASP A 5 -29.51 -3.83 -29.75
C ASP A 5 -28.90 -2.78 -28.81
N ARG A 6 -28.16 -3.23 -27.79
CA ARG A 6 -27.38 -2.33 -26.93
C ARG A 6 -26.12 -1.92 -27.69
N PRO A 7 -25.83 -0.63 -27.90
CA PRO A 7 -24.58 -0.21 -28.52
C PRO A 7 -23.41 -0.58 -27.61
N SER A 8 -22.37 -1.17 -28.19
CA SER A 8 -21.11 -1.44 -27.52
C SER A 8 -20.49 -0.11 -27.06
N SER A 9 -20.09 -0.04 -25.79
CA SER A 9 -19.50 1.17 -25.19
C SER A 9 -18.03 1.36 -25.59
N ALA A 10 -17.74 1.29 -26.90
CA ALA A 10 -16.49 1.83 -27.41
C ALA A 10 -16.52 3.33 -27.13
N ARG A 11 -15.71 3.80 -26.17
CA ARG A 11 -15.62 5.21 -25.81
C ARG A 11 -15.20 6.00 -27.05
N VAL A 12 -16.15 6.60 -27.74
CA VAL A 12 -15.89 7.55 -28.81
C VAL A 12 -15.26 8.77 -28.14
N SER A 13 -13.92 8.82 -28.11
CA SER A 13 -13.22 9.97 -27.57
C SER A 13 -13.51 11.17 -28.48
N THR A 14 -14.02 12.25 -27.88
CA THR A 14 -14.26 13.49 -28.62
C THR A 14 -12.92 14.08 -29.07
N GLU A 15 -12.93 14.86 -30.14
CA GLU A 15 -11.71 15.48 -30.67
C GLU A 15 -11.01 16.35 -29.61
N VAL A 16 -11.80 17.01 -28.75
CA VAL A 16 -11.31 17.76 -27.59
C VAL A 16 -10.58 16.86 -26.59
N GLN A 17 -11.11 15.66 -26.29
CA GLN A 17 -10.44 14.71 -25.41
C GLN A 17 -9.13 14.22 -25.99
N LYS A 18 -9.07 13.98 -27.31
CA LYS A 18 -7.82 13.61 -27.99
C LYS A 18 -6.77 14.72 -27.87
N LEU A 19 -7.18 15.98 -28.04
CA LEU A 19 -6.29 17.13 -27.88
C LEU A 19 -5.80 17.30 -26.43
N ILE A 20 -6.65 17.03 -25.43
CA ILE A 20 -6.25 17.05 -24.01
C ILE A 20 -5.21 15.96 -23.75
N ILE A 21 -5.46 14.73 -24.22
CA ILE A 21 -4.52 13.61 -24.07
C ILE A 21 -3.19 13.95 -24.77
N HIS A 22 -3.25 14.48 -25.99
CA HIS A 22 -2.08 14.87 -26.76
C HIS A 22 -1.28 15.98 -26.04
N ARG A 23 -1.96 16.96 -25.46
CA ARG A 23 -1.34 18.01 -24.66
C ARG A 23 -0.62 17.47 -23.43
N GLU A 24 -1.23 16.53 -22.71
CA GLU A 24 -0.57 15.88 -21.56
C GLU A 24 0.63 15.05 -22.01
N TYR A 25 0.54 14.35 -23.15
CA TYR A 25 1.66 13.61 -23.73
C TYR A 25 2.84 14.53 -24.08
N LEU A 26 2.59 15.67 -24.73
CA LEU A 26 3.62 16.67 -25.02
C LEU A 26 4.23 17.26 -23.74
N ARG A 27 3.41 17.52 -22.73
CA ARG A 27 3.89 18.00 -21.42
C ARG A 27 4.77 16.97 -20.74
N TRP A 28 4.41 15.69 -20.82
CA TRP A 28 5.21 14.59 -20.30
C TRP A 28 6.54 14.51 -21.04
N ASN A 29 6.54 14.47 -22.38
CA ASN A 29 7.76 14.42 -23.19
C ASN A 29 8.71 15.58 -22.89
N LYS A 30 8.21 16.82 -22.81
CA LYS A 30 9.03 18.01 -22.51
C LYS A 30 9.75 17.91 -21.16
N ARG A 31 9.15 17.24 -20.16
CA ARG A 31 9.82 17.01 -18.86
C ARG A 31 11.02 16.07 -18.96
N TYR A 32 11.02 15.13 -19.90
CA TYR A 32 12.09 14.14 -20.08
C TYR A 32 13.07 14.48 -21.22
N GLU A 33 12.72 15.44 -22.07
CA GLU A 33 13.56 15.91 -23.17
C GLU A 33 14.86 16.56 -22.67
N GLU A 34 14.83 17.29 -21.55
CA GLU A 34 16.03 17.86 -20.93
C GLU A 34 17.02 16.80 -20.42
N PHE A 35 16.53 15.59 -20.10
CA PHE A 35 17.33 14.48 -19.62
C PHE A 35 18.08 13.77 -20.76
N SER A 36 17.43 13.57 -21.91
CA SER A 36 18.06 12.90 -23.07
C SER A 36 18.85 13.86 -23.98
N GLY A 37 18.52 15.15 -24.00
CA GLY A 37 19.15 16.13 -24.88
C GLY A 37 20.56 16.55 -24.47
N LYS A 38 20.87 16.53 -23.17
CA LYS A 38 22.19 16.95 -22.64
C LYS A 38 23.20 15.82 -22.52
N TYR A 39 22.74 14.57 -22.42
CA TYR A 39 23.60 13.41 -22.19
C TYR A 39 23.16 12.24 -23.07
N ARG A 40 24.10 11.66 -23.81
CA ARG A 40 23.88 10.38 -24.51
C ARG A 40 23.97 9.25 -23.49
N ILE A 41 22.85 8.96 -22.84
CA ILE A 41 22.76 7.87 -21.88
C ILE A 41 22.40 6.59 -22.64
N ASN A 42 23.24 5.55 -22.51
CA ASN A 42 22.92 4.23 -23.05
C ASN A 42 21.88 3.57 -22.14
N PRO A 43 20.64 3.31 -22.62
CA PRO A 43 19.60 2.70 -21.79
C PRO A 43 19.95 1.29 -21.33
N LEU A 44 20.83 0.57 -22.05
CA LEU A 44 21.26 -0.78 -21.68
C LEU A 44 22.19 -0.79 -20.45
N THR A 45 22.85 0.33 -20.16
CA THR A 45 23.74 0.49 -18.99
C THR A 45 23.07 1.25 -17.84
N MET A 46 21.80 1.63 -17.99
CA MET A 46 21.07 2.35 -16.95
C MET A 46 20.59 1.38 -15.86
N ASN A 47 21.15 1.54 -14.66
CA ASN A 47 20.59 0.90 -13.47
C ASN A 47 19.56 1.84 -12.83
N ALA A 48 18.31 1.40 -12.74
CA ALA A 48 17.28 2.10 -12.00
C ALA A 48 17.51 1.92 -10.50
N VAL A 49 18.17 2.89 -9.86
CA VAL A 49 18.31 2.91 -8.40
C VAL A 49 17.02 3.48 -7.81
N SER A 50 16.14 2.59 -7.35
CA SER A 50 15.00 2.99 -6.55
C SER A 50 15.45 3.43 -5.15
N GLN A 51 14.71 4.37 -4.57
CA GLN A 51 14.92 4.73 -3.17
C GLN A 51 14.57 3.55 -2.27
N LYS A 52 15.26 3.45 -1.13
CA LYS A 52 14.88 2.45 -0.12
C LYS A 52 13.44 2.73 0.29
N PRO A 53 12.60 1.70 0.47
CA PRO A 53 11.18 1.91 0.69
C PRO A 53 10.87 2.50 2.08
N THR A 54 11.86 2.55 2.97
CA THR A 54 11.82 3.20 4.28
C THR A 54 12.42 4.61 4.28
N GLN A 55 12.90 5.09 3.13
CA GLN A 55 13.51 6.41 3.03
C GLN A 55 12.45 7.50 3.11
N VAL A 56 12.65 8.43 4.03
CA VAL A 56 11.83 9.64 4.18
C VAL A 56 12.50 10.76 3.38
N ASN A 57 11.73 11.49 2.56
CA ASN A 57 12.23 12.67 1.87
C ASN A 57 11.99 13.92 2.73
N PRO A 58 13.02 14.49 3.38
CA PRO A 58 12.85 15.60 4.32
C PRO A 58 12.31 16.87 3.65
N MET A 59 12.57 17.08 2.35
CA MET A 59 12.08 18.23 1.60
C MET A 59 10.56 18.16 1.35
N LYS A 60 10.00 16.95 1.23
CA LYS A 60 8.54 16.75 1.11
C LYS A 60 7.82 16.88 2.46
N LEU A 61 8.50 16.59 3.57
CA LEU A 61 7.96 16.70 4.92
C LEU A 61 7.87 18.13 5.45
N GLY A 62 8.55 19.09 4.81
CA GLY A 62 8.72 20.45 5.31
C GLY A 62 7.42 21.23 5.59
N ALA A 63 6.27 20.77 5.09
CA ALA A 63 4.97 21.39 5.29
C ALA A 63 4.16 20.84 6.49
N ILE A 64 4.67 19.84 7.22
CA ILE A 64 4.05 19.32 8.44
C ILE A 64 4.96 19.65 9.63
N ARG A 65 5.33 20.93 9.77
CA ARG A 65 5.99 21.38 11.01
C ARG A 65 4.90 21.48 12.08
N TYR A 66 5.14 20.86 13.21
CA TYR A 66 4.35 21.05 14.41
C TYR A 66 4.42 22.53 14.78
N GLU A 67 3.31 23.24 14.64
CA GLU A 67 3.17 24.59 15.18
C GLU A 67 2.67 24.45 16.62
N PRO A 68 3.49 24.78 17.64
CA PRO A 68 3.04 24.77 19.01
C PRO A 68 1.94 25.83 19.17
N THR A 69 0.75 25.38 19.59
CA THR A 69 -0.45 26.22 19.73
C THR A 69 -0.43 27.11 20.96
N VAL A 70 0.57 26.94 21.84
CA VAL A 70 0.73 27.69 23.09
C VAL A 70 2.20 28.07 23.25
N TYR A 71 2.49 29.34 23.48
CA TYR A 71 3.82 29.82 23.87
C TYR A 71 4.13 29.31 25.28
N ARG A 72 4.66 28.09 25.38
CA ARG A 72 5.24 27.54 26.61
C ARG A 72 6.75 27.52 26.48
N ASP A 73 7.42 27.74 27.60
CA ASP A 73 8.87 27.60 27.67
C ASP A 73 9.25 26.15 27.31
N PRO A 74 10.10 25.91 26.30
CA PRO A 74 10.40 24.56 25.79
C PRO A 74 10.95 23.62 26.87
N ILE A 75 11.60 24.19 27.88
CA ILE A 75 12.24 23.46 28.98
C ILE A 75 11.17 22.94 29.95
N GLU A 76 10.21 23.77 30.35
CA GLU A 76 9.16 23.35 31.28
C GLU A 76 8.17 22.36 30.65
N GLU A 77 7.91 22.50 29.34
CA GLU A 77 7.05 21.57 28.63
C GLU A 77 7.68 20.17 28.51
N ALA A 78 8.97 20.08 28.18
CA ALA A 78 9.67 18.82 27.99
C ALA A 78 9.70 17.92 29.24
N PHE A 79 9.72 18.52 30.43
CA PHE A 79 9.69 17.80 31.71
C PHE A 79 8.29 17.71 32.33
N SER A 80 7.26 18.25 31.68
CA SER A 80 5.89 18.13 32.17
C SER A 80 5.41 16.69 32.08
N SER A 81 4.72 16.22 33.12
CA SER A 81 4.14 14.88 33.16
C SER A 81 3.11 14.66 32.04
N GLU A 82 2.44 15.72 31.60
CA GLU A 82 1.52 15.68 30.46
C GLU A 82 2.23 15.48 29.13
N TYR A 83 3.37 16.15 28.89
CA TYR A 83 4.15 15.96 27.67
C TYR A 83 4.70 14.54 27.60
N ILE A 84 5.23 14.01 28.70
CA ILE A 84 5.73 12.63 28.77
C ILE A 84 4.60 11.64 28.47
N ARG A 85 3.41 11.83 29.05
CA ARG A 85 2.23 10.99 28.75
C ARG A 85 1.83 11.06 27.27
N LYS A 86 1.72 12.26 26.71
CA LYS A 86 1.41 12.45 25.29
C LYS A 86 2.47 11.85 24.36
N ALA A 87 3.75 11.91 24.74
CA ALA A 87 4.84 11.33 23.97
C ALA A 87 4.74 9.80 23.97
N ILE A 88 4.48 9.18 25.14
CA ILE A 88 4.26 7.73 25.27
C ILE A 88 3.03 7.30 24.47
N GLU A 89 1.89 7.99 24.63
CA GLU A 89 0.67 7.72 23.87
C GLU A 89 0.92 7.84 22.38
N ARG A 90 1.64 8.89 21.95
CA ARG A 90 2.02 9.09 20.55
C ARG A 90 2.91 7.98 20.04
N ASP A 91 3.81 7.42 20.85
CA ASP A 91 4.67 6.33 20.38
C ASP A 91 3.87 5.05 20.10
N THR A 92 2.85 4.77 20.92
CA THR A 92 1.96 3.60 20.73
C THR A 92 0.98 3.73 19.56
N MET A 93 0.76 4.93 19.03
CA MET A 93 -0.16 5.17 17.91
C MET A 93 0.35 4.58 16.59
N THR A 94 -0.57 4.08 15.76
CA THR A 94 -0.25 3.61 14.41
C THR A 94 0.19 4.79 13.51
N PRO A 95 0.98 4.54 12.45
CA PRO A 95 1.39 5.60 11.54
C PRO A 95 0.23 6.40 10.95
N SER A 96 -0.92 5.76 10.66
CA SER A 96 -2.11 6.42 10.12
C SER A 96 -2.76 7.41 11.09
N ASP A 97 -2.65 7.15 12.40
CA ASP A 97 -3.18 8.05 13.43
C ASP A 97 -2.17 9.16 13.77
N LYS A 98 -0.86 8.86 13.64
CA LYS A 98 0.24 9.77 13.98
C LYS A 98 0.49 10.86 12.93
N TYR A 99 0.30 10.54 11.65
CA TYR A 99 0.59 11.44 10.53
C TYR A 99 -0.63 11.60 9.63
N ARG A 100 -0.73 12.77 8.98
CA ARG A 100 -1.82 13.06 8.03
C ARG A 100 -1.79 12.17 6.77
N GLY A 101 -0.62 11.67 6.40
CA GLY A 101 -0.41 10.85 5.21
C GLY A 101 0.86 10.01 5.31
N PRO A 102 1.05 9.02 4.42
CA PRO A 102 2.23 8.16 4.43
C PRO A 102 3.49 8.97 4.15
N GLN A 103 4.53 8.74 4.96
CA GLN A 103 5.81 9.42 4.85
C GLN A 103 6.80 8.64 3.98
N THR A 104 6.56 7.34 3.82
CA THR A 104 7.40 6.39 3.07
C THR A 104 6.55 5.53 2.15
N SER A 105 7.14 4.95 1.12
CA SER A 105 6.42 4.07 0.19
C SER A 105 5.91 2.80 0.88
N ASN A 106 6.63 2.29 1.90
CA ASN A 106 6.14 1.15 2.68
C ASN A 106 4.89 1.49 3.48
N GLN A 107 4.81 2.70 4.04
CA GLN A 107 3.61 3.15 4.76
C GLN A 107 2.42 3.30 3.81
N GLU A 108 2.65 3.69 2.56
CA GLU A 108 1.60 3.85 1.54
C GLU A 108 0.84 2.55 1.28
N ILE A 109 1.54 1.40 1.21
CA ILE A 109 0.94 0.08 0.95
C ILE A 109 -0.10 -0.28 2.02
N GLY A 110 0.22 -0.03 3.29
CA GLY A 110 -0.65 -0.33 4.43
C GLY A 110 -1.53 0.82 4.89
N TRP A 111 -1.51 1.98 4.21
CA TRP A 111 -2.12 3.19 4.76
C TRP A 111 -3.64 3.08 4.92
N TYR A 112 -4.30 2.39 3.98
CA TYR A 112 -5.76 2.31 3.91
C TYR A 112 -6.35 1.00 4.46
N THR A 113 -5.52 0.09 4.99
CA THR A 113 -6.00 -1.21 5.49
C THR A 113 -6.97 -1.07 6.66
N PHE A 114 -6.83 -0.01 7.46
CA PHE A 114 -7.68 0.22 8.63
C PHE A 114 -8.99 0.95 8.29
N ALA A 115 -9.05 1.67 7.16
CA ALA A 115 -10.18 2.52 6.78
C ALA A 115 -11.36 1.75 6.17
N SER A 116 -11.16 0.50 5.73
CA SER A 116 -12.22 -0.25 5.04
C SER A 116 -12.20 -1.72 5.43
N LYS A 117 -12.63 -2.03 6.65
CA LYS A 117 -13.24 -3.35 6.93
C LYS A 117 -14.59 -3.38 6.23
N ARG A 118 -14.60 -3.46 4.90
CA ARG A 118 -15.84 -3.75 4.18
C ARG A 118 -16.38 -5.06 4.76
N PRO A 119 -17.67 -5.13 5.12
CA PRO A 119 -18.26 -6.39 5.55
C PRO A 119 -18.05 -7.39 4.41
N THR A 120 -17.16 -8.36 4.62
CA THR A 120 -16.95 -9.42 3.63
C THR A 120 -18.23 -10.23 3.62
N SER A 121 -18.90 -10.32 2.47
CA SER A 121 -20.12 -11.12 2.40
C SER A 121 -19.75 -12.58 2.66
N ALA A 122 -20.36 -13.16 3.69
CA ALA A 122 -20.17 -14.57 4.05
C ALA A 122 -20.52 -15.51 2.90
N PHE A 123 -21.32 -15.04 1.93
CA PHE A 123 -21.73 -15.77 0.74
C PHE A 123 -20.57 -16.17 -0.17
N PHE A 124 -19.54 -15.32 -0.30
CA PHE A 124 -18.37 -15.62 -1.15
C PHE A 124 -17.12 -15.93 -0.33
N ASN A 125 -17.20 -15.84 1.00
CA ASN A 125 -16.08 -16.08 1.89
C ASN A 125 -16.28 -17.38 2.67
N SER A 126 -16.32 -18.51 1.94
CA SER A 126 -16.23 -19.84 2.55
C SER A 126 -14.76 -20.21 2.70
N SER A 127 -14.20 -19.99 3.89
CA SER A 127 -12.91 -20.58 4.22
C SER A 127 -13.00 -22.09 4.02
N LYS A 128 -12.01 -22.72 3.39
CA LYS A 128 -11.92 -24.18 3.34
C LYS A 128 -11.83 -24.67 4.79
N SER A 129 -12.94 -25.13 5.34
CA SER A 129 -12.97 -25.76 6.66
C SER A 129 -12.27 -27.12 6.56
N MET A 130 -11.80 -27.63 7.71
CA MET A 130 -11.28 -28.99 7.77
C MET A 130 -12.40 -29.97 7.38
N CYS A 131 -12.15 -30.80 6.37
CA CYS A 131 -13.02 -31.90 6.00
C CYS A 131 -12.76 -33.12 6.91
N LYS A 132 -13.67 -34.10 6.91
CA LYS A 132 -13.58 -35.28 7.80
C LYS A 132 -12.26 -36.02 7.64
N GLU A 133 -11.74 -36.08 6.42
CA GLU A 133 -10.47 -36.72 6.08
C GLU A 133 -9.29 -35.98 6.70
N THR A 134 -9.30 -34.64 6.71
CA THR A 134 -8.25 -33.85 7.36
C THR A 134 -8.31 -33.95 8.88
N VAL A 135 -9.52 -34.00 9.46
CA VAL A 135 -9.70 -34.23 10.91
C VAL A 135 -9.19 -35.62 11.31
N PHE A 136 -9.58 -36.65 10.55
CA PHE A 136 -9.09 -38.01 10.75
C PHE A 136 -7.57 -38.09 10.64
N ALA A 137 -6.97 -37.46 9.62
CA ALA A 137 -5.53 -37.48 9.44
C ALA A 137 -4.78 -36.81 10.60
N GLU A 138 -5.35 -35.75 11.17
CA GLU A 138 -4.80 -35.06 12.34
C GLU A 138 -4.90 -35.94 13.60
N GLU A 139 -6.06 -36.56 13.85
CA GLU A 139 -6.26 -37.48 14.98
C GLU A 139 -5.39 -38.73 14.88
N TYR A 140 -5.25 -39.30 13.67
CA TYR A 140 -4.39 -40.44 13.41
C TYR A 140 -2.92 -40.09 13.68
N LEU A 141 -2.48 -38.90 13.25
CA LEU A 141 -1.12 -38.43 13.52
C LEU A 141 -0.88 -38.26 15.04
N LYS A 142 -1.86 -37.72 15.78
CA LYS A 142 -1.77 -37.55 17.25
C LYS A 142 -1.70 -38.88 17.99
N THR A 143 -2.42 -39.91 17.53
CA THR A 143 -2.52 -41.21 18.20
C THR A 143 -1.40 -42.18 17.80
N VAL A 144 -1.08 -42.26 16.51
CA VAL A 144 -0.13 -43.26 15.95
C VAL A 144 1.26 -42.66 15.73
N GLY A 145 1.39 -41.32 15.73
CA GLY A 145 2.65 -40.62 15.50
C GLY A 145 3.19 -40.72 14.07
N LYS A 146 2.38 -41.23 13.12
CA LYS A 146 2.74 -41.39 11.71
C LYS A 146 1.60 -40.93 10.84
N SER A 147 1.90 -40.34 9.68
CA SER A 147 0.88 -39.96 8.70
C SER A 147 0.13 -41.20 8.17
N PRO A 148 -1.21 -41.17 8.08
CA PRO A 148 -1.99 -42.28 7.53
C PRO A 148 -1.74 -42.49 6.03
N PHE A 149 -1.18 -41.49 5.34
CA PHE A 149 -0.86 -41.56 3.91
C PHE A 149 0.58 -41.97 3.63
N LYS A 150 1.34 -42.42 4.65
CA LYS A 150 2.71 -42.87 4.46
C LYS A 150 2.72 -44.20 3.70
N VAL A 151 2.99 -44.15 2.40
CA VAL A 151 3.22 -45.34 1.58
C VAL A 151 4.44 -46.09 2.14
N ARG A 152 4.29 -47.39 2.41
CA ARG A 152 5.43 -48.26 2.74
C ARG A 152 6.38 -48.22 1.55
N SER A 153 7.53 -47.56 1.72
CA SER A 153 8.65 -47.71 0.79
C SER A 153 9.01 -49.19 0.78
N ARG A 154 8.81 -49.85 -0.37
CA ARG A 154 9.30 -51.21 -0.60
C ARG A 154 10.81 -51.10 -0.70
N ASN A 155 11.50 -51.62 0.30
CA ASN A 155 12.90 -52.03 0.18
C ASN A 155 12.97 -53.32 -0.63
#